data_AF-A0A1M7YWM2-F1
#
_entry.id   AF-A0A1M7YWM2-F1
#
_cell.length_a   1.000
_cell.length_b   1.000
_cell.length_c   1.000
_cell.angle_alpha   90.00
_cell.angle_beta   90.00
_cell.angle_gamma   90.00
#
_symmetry.space_group_name_H-M   'P 1'
#
loop_
_entity.id
_entity.type
_entity.pdbx_description
1 polymer ?
#
loop_
_entity_poly.entity_id
_entity_poly.type
_entity_poly.pdbx_seq_one_letter_code
_entity_poly.pdbx_strand_id
1 'polypeptide(L)'
;MDRDDDLIRGIGYMVIQASHLEREIEDICCWLSMGCSRPPHHETKRVSEKIKWCKIKIRELKDERLQGLDRSLDKAKNLLERRNKLVHGQIYFAKDAPEKLIPGRKNEREKLIVPDEAYDLAEAMYNLHQAILSENAFKLVAALSGRMDA
;
A
#
# COMPACT_ATOMS: atom_id res chain seq x y z
N MET A 1 18.05 -1.62 -4.59
CA MET A 1 17.61 -0.39 -5.27
C MET A 1 18.76 0.58 -5.12
N ASP A 2 19.30 1.11 -6.22
CA ASP A 2 20.45 2.02 -6.13
C ASP A 2 19.96 3.38 -5.63
N ARG A 3 20.57 3.84 -4.52
CA ARG A 3 20.26 5.12 -3.88
C ARG A 3 21.24 6.18 -4.38
N ASP A 4 20.74 7.38 -4.59
CA ASP A 4 21.49 8.58 -4.93
C ASP A 4 20.74 9.83 -4.44
N ASP A 5 21.30 11.01 -4.69
CA ASP A 5 20.68 12.29 -4.34
C ASP A 5 19.64 12.77 -5.37
N ASP A 6 19.14 11.89 -6.25
CA ASP A 6 18.14 12.22 -7.28
C ASP A 6 16.71 11.97 -6.74
N LEU A 7 16.05 13.06 -6.32
CA LEU A 7 14.68 13.02 -5.82
C LEU A 7 13.69 12.48 -6.87
N ILE A 8 13.87 12.83 -8.15
CA ILE A 8 12.95 12.41 -9.23
C ILE A 8 13.02 10.89 -9.36
N ARG A 9 14.22 10.32 -9.30
CA ARG A 9 14.43 8.87 -9.34
C ARG A 9 13.84 8.17 -8.12
N GLY A 10 14.08 8.71 -6.92
CA GLY A 10 13.49 8.19 -5.68
C GLY A 10 11.95 8.18 -5.75
N ILE A 11 11.33 9.23 -6.26
CA ILE A 11 9.88 9.30 -6.49
C ILE A 11 9.43 8.28 -7.55
N GLY A 12 10.17 8.16 -8.64
CA GLY A 12 9.89 7.18 -9.69
C GLY A 12 9.83 5.76 -9.13
N TYR A 13 10.83 5.35 -8.35
CA TYR A 13 10.81 4.07 -7.67
C TYR A 13 9.63 3.93 -6.70
N MET A 14 9.37 4.94 -5.87
CA MET A 14 8.24 4.93 -4.94
C MET A 14 6.91 4.70 -5.66
N VAL A 15 6.66 5.38 -6.78
CA VAL A 15 5.40 5.22 -7.54
C VAL A 15 5.29 3.81 -8.13
N ILE A 16 6.37 3.26 -8.68
CA ILE A 16 6.41 1.90 -9.23
C ILE A 16 6.13 0.88 -8.13
N GLN A 17 6.82 0.98 -6.98
CA GLN A 17 6.63 0.06 -5.87
C GLN A 17 5.24 0.18 -5.22
N ALA A 18 4.66 1.38 -5.20
CA ALA A 18 3.27 1.57 -4.79
C ALA A 18 2.29 0.81 -5.71
N SER A 19 2.52 0.83 -7.03
CA SER A 19 1.69 0.10 -7.99
C SER A 19 1.77 -1.43 -7.79
N HIS A 20 2.96 -1.96 -7.50
CA HIS A 20 3.11 -3.37 -7.15
C HIS A 20 2.35 -3.72 -5.86
N LEU A 21 2.48 -2.91 -4.81
CA LEU A 21 1.74 -3.11 -3.56
C LEU A 21 0.22 -3.04 -3.75
N GLU A 22 -0.27 -2.11 -4.59
CA GLU A 22 -1.70 -2.01 -4.94
C GLU A 22 -2.21 -3.26 -5.65
N ARG A 23 -1.39 -3.88 -6.50
CA ARG A 23 -1.71 -5.14 -7.17
C ARG A 23 -1.81 -6.30 -6.18
N GLU A 24 -0.87 -6.43 -5.26
CA GLU A 24 -0.94 -7.46 -4.21
C GLU A 24 -2.21 -7.34 -3.35
N ILE A 25 -2.65 -6.10 -3.07
CA ILE A 25 -3.93 -5.86 -2.36
C ILE A 25 -5.12 -6.34 -3.21
N GLU A 26 -5.09 -6.11 -4.52
CA GLU A 26 -6.13 -6.62 -5.42
C GLU A 26 -6.14 -8.15 -5.45
N ASP A 27 -4.97 -8.79 -5.46
CA ASP A 27 -4.86 -10.25 -5.42
C ASP A 27 -5.43 -10.81 -4.11
N ILE A 28 -5.14 -10.19 -2.96
CA ILE A 28 -5.80 -10.52 -1.69
C ILE A 28 -7.33 -10.36 -1.80
N CYS A 29 -7.80 -9.33 -2.51
CA CYS A 29 -9.24 -9.14 -2.71
C CYS A 29 -9.87 -10.29 -3.50
N CYS A 30 -9.19 -10.73 -4.56
CA CYS A 30 -9.61 -11.85 -5.39
C CYS A 30 -9.66 -13.16 -4.59
N TRP A 31 -8.65 -13.43 -3.77
CA TRP A 31 -8.62 -14.63 -2.93
C TRP A 31 -9.77 -14.63 -1.92
N LEU A 32 -9.98 -13.53 -1.20
CA LEU A 32 -11.12 -13.40 -0.29
C LEU A 32 -12.46 -13.56 -1.01
N SER A 33 -12.56 -13.12 -2.27
CA SER A 33 -13.80 -13.26 -3.04
C SER A 33 -14.17 -14.71 -3.39
N MET A 34 -13.24 -15.66 -3.24
CA MET A 34 -13.53 -17.09 -3.43
C MET A 34 -14.42 -17.67 -2.33
N GLY A 35 -14.37 -17.11 -1.11
CA GLY A 35 -15.17 -17.57 0.03
C GLY A 35 -16.04 -16.47 0.67
N CYS A 36 -15.99 -15.24 0.16
CA CYS A 36 -16.76 -14.11 0.66
C CYS A 36 -17.39 -13.33 -0.50
N SER A 37 -18.62 -12.86 -0.32
CA SER A 37 -19.24 -11.98 -1.32
C SER A 37 -18.48 -10.63 -1.42
N ARG A 38 -18.01 -10.34 -2.63
CA ARG A 38 -17.30 -9.09 -2.96
C ARG A 38 -18.32 -8.02 -3.38
N PRO A 39 -18.19 -6.75 -2.92
CA PRO A 39 -19.13 -5.69 -3.30
C PRO A 39 -19.14 -5.46 -4.82
N PRO A 40 -20.27 -4.98 -5.39
CA PRO A 40 -20.35 -4.62 -6.80
C PRO A 40 -19.28 -3.57 -7.18
N HIS A 41 -18.66 -3.76 -8.35
CA HIS A 41 -17.65 -2.85 -8.91
C HIS A 41 -16.45 -2.57 -8.00
N HIS A 42 -16.14 -3.47 -7.07
CA HIS A 42 -15.09 -3.27 -6.08
C HIS A 42 -13.69 -3.15 -6.71
N GLU A 43 -13.46 -3.72 -7.89
CA GLU A 43 -12.25 -3.55 -8.71
C GLU A 43 -11.95 -2.09 -9.06
N THR A 44 -12.97 -1.24 -9.18
CA THR A 44 -12.83 0.19 -9.51
C THR A 44 -12.66 1.10 -8.28
N LYS A 45 -12.81 0.54 -7.08
CA LYS A 45 -12.74 1.29 -5.83
C LYS A 45 -11.32 1.74 -5.50
N ARG A 46 -11.22 2.75 -4.63
CA ARG A 46 -9.91 3.20 -4.12
C ARG A 46 -9.26 2.06 -3.34
N VAL A 47 -7.93 1.95 -3.42
CA VAL A 47 -7.19 0.91 -2.69
C VAL A 47 -7.44 0.96 -1.17
N SER A 48 -7.64 2.13 -0.58
CA SER A 48 -7.97 2.26 0.84
C SER A 48 -9.33 1.64 1.20
N GLU A 49 -10.31 1.68 0.30
CA GLU A 49 -11.59 1.00 0.45
C GLU A 49 -11.43 -0.52 0.32
N LYS A 50 -10.59 -0.96 -0.64
CA LYS A 50 -10.25 -2.37 -0.82
C LYS A 50 -9.56 -2.97 0.41
N ILE A 51 -8.58 -2.27 0.97
CA ILE A 51 -7.92 -2.66 2.23
C ILE A 51 -8.95 -2.77 3.36
N LYS A 52 -9.83 -1.76 3.51
CA LYS A 52 -10.86 -1.76 4.55
C LYS A 52 -11.75 -2.99 4.43
N TRP A 53 -12.19 -3.33 3.22
CA TRP A 53 -12.99 -4.52 2.97
C TRP A 53 -12.22 -5.81 3.33
N CYS A 54 -10.96 -5.94 2.89
CA CYS A 54 -10.13 -7.11 3.20
C CYS A 54 -10.03 -7.35 4.71
N LYS A 55 -9.74 -6.29 5.47
CA LYS A 55 -9.64 -6.37 6.94
C LYS A 55 -10.95 -6.80 7.60
N ILE A 56 -12.09 -6.31 7.11
CA ILE A 56 -13.40 -6.74 7.60
C ILE A 56 -13.57 -8.25 7.38
N LYS A 57 -13.28 -8.74 6.17
CA LYS A 57 -13.41 -10.16 5.84
C LYS A 57 -12.45 -11.05 6.61
N ILE A 58 -11.19 -10.65 6.77
CA ILE A 58 -10.22 -11.35 7.62
C ILE A 58 -10.74 -11.51 9.06
N ARG A 59 -11.35 -10.47 9.62
CA ARG A 59 -11.92 -10.52 10.98
C ARG A 59 -13.17 -11.41 11.07
N GLU A 60 -14.00 -11.41 10.03
CA GLU A 60 -15.18 -12.30 9.94
C GLU A 60 -14.81 -13.78 9.82
N LEU A 61 -13.63 -14.11 9.27
CA LEU A 61 -13.10 -15.47 9.23
C LEU A 61 -12.71 -16.00 10.62
N LYS A 62 -12.48 -15.12 11.60
CA LYS A 62 -12.10 -15.47 12.99
C LYS A 62 -10.89 -16.43 13.08
N ASP A 63 -9.97 -16.33 12.12
CA ASP A 63 -8.76 -17.17 12.06
C ASP A 63 -7.55 -16.39 12.57
N GLU A 64 -6.97 -16.82 13.69
CA GLU A 64 -5.82 -16.17 14.32
C GLU A 64 -4.56 -16.16 13.43
N ARG A 65 -4.44 -17.12 12.50
CA ARG A 65 -3.30 -17.18 11.57
C ARG A 65 -3.27 -15.97 10.64
N LEU A 66 -4.42 -15.32 10.41
CA LEU A 66 -4.55 -14.14 9.55
C LEU A 66 -4.23 -12.82 10.24
N GLN A 67 -3.88 -12.82 11.55
CA GLN A 67 -3.49 -11.58 12.24
C GLN A 67 -2.28 -10.90 11.59
N GLY A 68 -1.33 -11.67 11.05
CA GLY A 68 -0.19 -11.14 10.30
C GLY A 68 -0.61 -10.38 9.03
N LEU A 69 -1.62 -10.89 8.33
CA LEU A 69 -2.18 -10.25 7.15
C LEU A 69 -2.94 -8.96 7.51
N ASP A 70 -3.77 -8.96 8.58
CA ASP A 70 -4.48 -7.75 9.03
C ASP A 70 -3.50 -6.60 9.36
N ARG A 71 -2.37 -6.92 10.04
CA ARG A 71 -1.30 -5.95 10.32
C ARG A 71 -0.57 -5.49 9.07
N SER A 72 -0.32 -6.38 8.13
CA SER A 72 0.35 -6.04 6.86
C SER A 72 -0.52 -5.10 6.01
N LEU A 73 -1.84 -5.29 6.02
CA LEU A 73 -2.80 -4.39 5.39
C LEU A 73 -2.83 -2.99 6.03
N ASP A 74 -2.64 -2.88 7.35
CA ASP A 74 -2.46 -1.58 8.02
C ASP A 74 -1.17 -0.88 7.59
N LYS A 75 -0.06 -1.63 7.52
CA LYS A 75 1.21 -1.11 7.01
C LYS A 75 1.04 -0.63 5.56
N ALA A 76 0.39 -1.41 4.71
CA ALA A 76 0.17 -1.07 3.31
C ALA A 76 -0.64 0.22 3.18
N LYS A 77 -1.73 0.35 3.96
CA LYS A 77 -2.53 1.58 4.02
C LYS A 77 -1.68 2.79 4.40
N ASN A 78 -0.86 2.67 5.45
CA ASN A 78 0.01 3.77 5.90
C ASN A 78 1.02 4.19 4.81
N LEU A 79 1.69 3.23 4.17
CA LEU A 79 2.66 3.51 3.10
C LEU A 79 1.99 4.21 1.91
N LEU A 80 0.82 3.74 1.48
CA LEU A 80 0.07 4.36 0.37
C LEU A 80 -0.44 5.77 0.74
N GLU A 81 -0.85 6.00 1.99
CA GLU A 81 -1.18 7.33 2.49
C GLU A 81 0.03 8.26 2.50
N ARG A 82 1.22 7.78 2.90
CA ARG A 82 2.48 8.54 2.83
C ARG A 82 2.83 8.89 1.38
N ARG A 83 2.71 7.95 0.45
CA ARG A 83 2.92 8.19 -0.98
C ARG A 83 1.96 9.25 -1.51
N ASN A 84 0.70 9.19 -1.14
CA ASN A 84 -0.30 10.15 -1.58
C ASN A 84 0.05 11.58 -1.13
N LYS A 85 0.64 11.77 0.06
CA LYS A 85 1.11 13.08 0.51
C LYS A 85 2.22 13.63 -0.39
N LEU A 86 3.12 12.78 -0.85
CA LEU A 86 4.23 13.16 -1.74
C LEU A 86 3.76 13.43 -3.18
N VAL A 87 2.96 12.52 -3.74
CA VAL A 87 2.55 12.58 -5.16
C VAL A 87 1.46 13.62 -5.43
N HIS A 88 0.60 13.91 -4.45
CA HIS A 88 -0.44 14.94 -4.61
C HIS A 88 -0.01 16.34 -4.15
N GLY A 89 1.24 16.50 -3.71
CA GLY A 89 1.85 17.82 -3.51
C GLY A 89 2.50 18.34 -4.79
N GLN A 90 2.79 19.64 -4.81
CA GLN A 90 3.61 20.27 -5.84
C GLN A 90 5.06 20.29 -5.36
N ILE A 91 5.97 19.75 -6.19
CA ILE A 91 7.40 19.71 -5.89
C ILE A 91 8.08 20.85 -6.64
N TYR A 92 8.76 21.71 -5.89
CA TYR A 92 9.51 22.85 -6.41
C TYR A 92 11.01 22.57 -6.33
N PHE A 93 11.66 22.60 -7.49
CA PHE A 93 13.10 22.49 -7.62
C PHE A 93 13.72 23.88 -7.62
N ALA A 94 14.74 24.09 -6.79
CA ALA A 94 15.53 25.32 -6.74
C ALA A 94 17.01 24.97 -6.92
N LYS A 95 17.74 25.80 -7.68
CA LYS A 95 19.15 25.52 -8.02
C LYS A 95 20.09 25.53 -6.80
N ASP A 96 19.77 26.35 -5.80
CA ASP A 96 20.62 26.60 -4.61
C ASP A 96 19.83 26.43 -3.29
N ALA A 97 18.73 25.68 -3.30
CA ALA A 97 17.93 25.41 -2.10
C ALA A 97 17.33 23.99 -2.15
N PRO A 98 17.10 23.34 -0.99
CA PRO A 98 16.50 22.01 -0.96
C PRO A 98 15.12 22.00 -1.58
N GLU A 99 14.73 20.88 -2.20
CA GLU A 99 13.42 20.73 -2.83
C GLU A 99 12.30 20.90 -1.80
N LYS A 100 11.27 21.64 -2.21
CA LYS A 100 10.10 21.92 -1.37
C LYS A 100 8.88 21.17 -1.89
N LEU A 101 8.18 20.52 -0.97
CA LEU A 101 6.86 19.97 -1.19
C LEU A 101 5.83 20.96 -0.65
N ILE A 102 5.04 21.55 -1.54
CA ILE A 102 3.83 22.29 -1.19
C ILE A 102 2.65 21.31 -1.23
N PRO A 103 2.03 20.98 -0.09
CA PRO A 103 0.93 20.03 -0.06
C PRO A 103 -0.27 20.51 -0.89
N GLY A 104 -0.97 19.60 -1.58
CA GLY A 104 -2.20 19.94 -2.30
C GLY A 104 -3.40 20.28 -1.39
N ARG A 105 -3.27 20.14 -0.07
CA ARG A 105 -4.34 20.37 0.91
C ARG A 105 -4.16 21.72 1.62
N LYS A 106 -5.25 22.49 1.69
CA LYS A 106 -5.31 23.89 2.15
C LYS A 106 -4.78 24.18 3.57
N ASN A 107 -4.53 23.15 4.39
CA ASN A 107 -4.11 23.28 5.81
C ASN A 107 -2.79 22.56 6.15
N GLU A 108 -2.09 21.99 5.17
CA GLU A 108 -0.80 21.35 5.41
C GLU A 108 0.34 22.35 5.12
N ARG A 109 1.34 22.41 6.01
CA ARG A 109 2.48 23.32 5.86
C ARG A 109 3.44 22.78 4.82
N GLU A 110 4.12 23.70 4.13
CA GLU A 110 5.26 23.38 3.28
C GLU A 110 6.29 22.55 4.05
N LYS A 111 6.84 21.53 3.39
CA LYS A 111 7.88 20.67 3.96
C LYS A 111 9.03 20.58 2.97
N LEU A 112 10.26 20.55 3.49
CA LEU A 112 11.41 20.11 2.72
C LEU A 112 11.28 18.60 2.48
N ILE A 113 11.57 18.18 1.25
CA ILE A 113 11.65 16.77 0.88
C ILE A 113 13.09 16.47 0.48
N VAL A 114 13.62 15.37 1.00
CA VAL A 114 14.96 14.89 0.64
C VAL A 114 14.83 13.56 -0.12
N PRO A 115 15.74 13.26 -1.06
CA PRO A 115 15.71 12.04 -1.86
C PRO A 115 15.54 10.78 -1.01
N ASP A 116 16.24 10.71 0.13
CA ASP A 116 16.19 9.59 1.07
C ASP A 116 14.79 9.24 1.54
N GLU A 117 13.92 10.23 1.76
CA GLU A 117 12.54 9.96 2.19
C GLU A 117 11.74 9.21 1.11
N ALA A 118 12.01 9.49 -0.16
CA ALA A 118 11.35 8.83 -1.29
C ALA A 118 11.91 7.40 -1.47
N TYR A 119 13.24 7.24 -1.36
CA TYR A 119 13.90 5.93 -1.42
C TYR A 119 13.45 5.01 -0.28
N ASP A 120 13.45 5.50 0.96
CA ASP A 120 13.00 4.72 2.12
C ASP A 120 11.55 4.27 1.97
N LEU A 121 10.69 5.13 1.40
CA LEU A 121 9.30 4.77 1.15
C LEU A 121 9.18 3.73 0.04
N ALA A 122 9.97 3.86 -1.04
CA ALA A 122 10.02 2.88 -2.11
C ALA A 122 10.48 1.50 -1.62
N GLU A 123 11.54 1.45 -0.80
CA GLU A 123 12.05 0.21 -0.21
C GLU A 123 11.05 -0.41 0.77
N ALA A 124 10.39 0.39 1.60
CA ALA A 124 9.35 -0.12 2.49
C ALA A 124 8.17 -0.73 1.72
N MET A 125 7.78 -0.14 0.59
CA MET A 125 6.75 -0.68 -0.30
C MET A 125 7.22 -1.96 -0.99
N TYR A 126 8.45 -1.97 -1.50
CA TYR A 126 9.10 -3.14 -2.11
C TYR A 126 9.06 -4.33 -1.15
N ASN A 127 9.61 -4.15 0.05
CA ASN A 127 9.69 -5.19 1.06
C ASN A 127 8.30 -5.69 1.48
N LEU A 128 7.33 -4.79 1.63
CA LEU A 128 5.99 -5.19 2.04
C LEU A 128 5.26 -5.98 0.95
N HIS A 129 5.34 -5.58 -0.32
CA HIS A 129 4.64 -6.29 -1.39
C HIS A 129 5.25 -7.67 -1.65
N GLN A 130 6.56 -7.85 -1.45
CA GLN A 130 7.22 -9.17 -1.50
C GLN A 130 6.77 -10.08 -0.35
N ALA A 131 6.58 -9.52 0.85
CA ALA A 131 6.23 -10.28 2.05
C ALA A 131 4.73 -10.61 2.16
N ILE A 132 3.83 -9.73 1.69
CA ILE A 132 2.42 -9.80 2.08
C ILE A 132 1.73 -11.09 1.61
N LEU A 133 1.89 -11.52 0.36
CA LEU A 133 1.33 -12.79 -0.09
C LEU A 133 2.23 -13.98 0.26
N SER A 134 3.56 -13.87 0.17
CA SER A 134 4.47 -14.98 0.46
C SER A 134 4.29 -15.50 1.90
N GLU A 135 4.05 -14.61 2.86
CA GLU A 135 3.83 -14.99 4.26
C GLU A 135 2.38 -15.42 4.58
N ASN A 136 1.40 -15.12 3.72
CA ASN A 136 -0.03 -15.22 4.06
C ASN A 136 -0.87 -16.07 3.10
N ALA A 137 -0.40 -16.39 1.89
CA ALA A 137 -1.18 -17.11 0.87
C ALA A 137 -1.74 -18.44 1.41
N PHE A 138 -0.89 -19.32 1.95
CA PHE A 138 -1.34 -20.62 2.49
C PHE A 138 -2.33 -20.46 3.65
N LYS A 139 -2.13 -19.46 4.51
CA LYS A 139 -3.03 -19.18 5.64
C LYS A 139 -4.40 -18.71 5.13
N LEU A 140 -4.40 -17.90 4.08
CA LEU A 140 -5.61 -17.39 3.44
C LEU A 140 -6.39 -18.52 2.77
N VAL A 141 -5.74 -19.40 2.00
CA VAL A 141 -6.41 -20.61 1.45
C VAL A 141 -7.02 -21.43 2.57
N ALA A 142 -6.24 -21.78 3.59
CA ALA A 142 -6.69 -22.64 4.67
C ALA A 142 -7.88 -22.06 5.45
N ALA A 143 -7.91 -20.74 5.64
CA ALA A 143 -9.02 -20.06 6.29
C ALA A 143 -10.29 -20.02 5.41
N LEU A 144 -10.13 -19.99 4.09
CA LEU A 144 -11.23 -19.93 3.13
C LEU A 144 -11.81 -21.30 2.79
N SER A 145 -11.04 -22.39 2.88
CA SER A 145 -11.55 -23.75 2.58
C SER A 145 -12.83 -24.07 3.38
N GLY A 146 -12.86 -23.74 4.67
CA GLY A 146 -14.06 -23.96 5.51
C GLY A 146 -15.28 -23.11 5.15
N ARG A 147 -15.14 -22.10 4.28
CA ARG A 147 -16.23 -21.26 3.76
C ARG A 147 -16.66 -21.66 2.35
N MET A 148 -15.77 -22.31 1.59
CA MET A 148 -16.06 -22.76 0.22
C MET A 148 -16.85 -24.07 0.21
N ASP A 149 -16.69 -24.90 1.26
CA ASP A 149 -17.39 -26.16 1.44
C ASP A 149 -18.77 -26.02 2.14
N ALA A 150 -19.18 -24.80 2.50
CA ALA A 150 -20.39 -24.49 3.27
C ALA A 150 -21.44 -23.74 2.42
#